data_AF-R5WVB3-F1
#
_entry.id   AF-R5WVB3-F1
#
_cell.length_a   1.000
_cell.length_b   1.000
_cell.length_c   1.000
_cell.angle_alpha   90.00
_cell.angle_beta   90.00
_cell.angle_gamma   90.00
#
_symmetry.space_group_name_H-M   'P 1'
#
loop_
_entity.id
_entity.type
_entity.pdbx_description
1 polymer ?
#
loop_
_entity_poly.entity_id
_entity_poly.type
_entity_poly.pdbx_seq_one_letter_code
_entity_poly.pdbx_strand_id
1 'polypeptide(L)' 'MTDTELLKEKIEKSGYRFNWIAKNLNLTPYGLRKKVNGETEFKATEIVKFQEILKISNTERDKIFLSNLLKKWQQLKN' A
#
# COMPACT_ATOMS: atom_id res chain seq x y z
N MET A 1 -1.74 -1.32 -9.91
CA MET A 1 -2.92 -1.18 -9.02
C MET A 1 -2.64 -0.23 -7.88
N THR A 2 -1.47 -0.34 -7.25
CA THR A 2 -1.02 0.54 -6.16
C THR A 2 -0.59 1.93 -6.65
N ASP A 3 -1.00 2.97 -5.94
CA ASP A 3 -0.40 4.31 -5.99
C ASP A 3 0.92 4.28 -5.22
N THR A 4 2.02 4.10 -5.96
CA THR A 4 3.35 3.87 -5.39
C THR A 4 3.94 5.14 -4.78
N GLU A 5 3.59 6.31 -5.30
CA GLU A 5 4.06 7.60 -4.79
C GLU A 5 3.41 7.91 -3.45
N LEU A 6 2.08 7.81 -3.37
CA LEU A 6 1.35 8.02 -2.12
C LEU A 6 1.75 6.99 -1.06
N LEU A 7 1.97 5.73 -1.45
CA LEU A 7 2.45 4.70 -0.51
C LEU A 7 3.83 5.04 0.05
N LYS A 8 4.77 5.49 -0.78
CA LYS A 8 6.12 5.90 -0.33
C LYS A 8 6.05 7.07 0.63
N GLU A 9 5.23 8.08 0.32
CA GLU A 9 4.99 9.23 1.20
C GLU A 9 4.46 8.79 2.57
N LYS A 10 3.48 7.87 2.61
CA LYS A 10 2.94 7.36 3.88
C LYS A 10 3.94 6.54 4.68
N ILE A 11 4.78 5.75 4.01
CA ILE A 11 5.88 5.02 4.66
C ILE A 11 6.86 6.00 5.30
N GLU A 12 7.28 7.03 4.56
CA GLU A 12 8.22 8.04 5.06
C GLU A 12 7.66 8.81 6.26
N LYS A 13 6.42 9.29 6.15
CA LYS A 13 5.74 10.02 7.24
C LYS A 13 5.48 9.19 8.49
N SER A 14 5.47 7.86 8.38
CA SER A 14 5.26 6.99 9.54
C SER A 14 6.45 6.97 10.52
N GLY A 15 7.64 7.36 10.06
CA GLY A 15 8.88 7.28 10.85
C GLY A 15 9.40 5.86 11.08
N TYR A 16 8.70 4.82 10.61
CA TYR A 16 9.16 3.44 10.74
C TYR A 16 10.24 3.09 9.74
N ARG A 17 11.23 2.32 10.19
CA ARG A 17 12.25 1.77 9.30
C ARG A 17 11.61 0.79 8.32
N PHE A 18 11.96 0.91 7.04
CA PHE A 18 11.44 0.05 5.97
C PHE A 18 11.58 -1.45 6.27
N ASN A 19 12.74 -1.88 6.80
CA ASN A 19 12.98 -3.27 7.19
C ASN A 19 12.07 -3.74 8.33
N TRP A 20 11.71 -2.83 9.25
CA TRP A 20 10.79 -3.14 10.34
C TRP A 20 9.37 -3.35 9.82
N ILE A 21 8.92 -2.52 8.87
CA ILE A 21 7.64 -2.72 8.18
C ILE A 21 7.62 -4.07 7.45
N ALA A 22 8.66 -4.38 6.68
CA ALA A 22 8.78 -5.65 5.96
C ALA A 22 8.63 -6.86 6.89
N LYS A 23 9.34 -6.84 8.03
CA LYS A 23 9.23 -7.91 9.04
C LYS A 23 7.80 -8.06 9.58
N ASN A 24 7.10 -6.97 9.88
CA ASN A 24 5.72 -7.02 10.38
C ASN A 24 4.73 -7.54 9.34
N LEU A 25 5.00 -7.32 8.05
CA LEU A 25 4.23 -7.84 6.93
C LEU A 25 4.60 -9.29 6.56
N ASN A 26 5.54 -9.92 7.27
CA ASN A 26 6.10 -11.23 6.92
C ASN A 26 6.71 -11.25 5.50
N LEU A 27 7.40 -10.17 5.14
CA LEU A 27 8.08 -10.00 3.86
C LEU A 27 9.58 -9.80 4.08
N THR A 28 10.36 -10.20 3.08
CA THR A 28 11.75 -9.72 3.00
C THR A 28 11.76 -8.23 2.62
N PRO A 29 12.79 -7.45 3.01
CA PRO A 29 12.91 -6.07 2.55
C PRO A 29 12.91 -5.94 1.02
N TYR A 30 13.55 -6.88 0.32
CA TYR A 30 13.51 -6.92 -1.14
C TYR A 30 12.09 -7.16 -1.67
N GLY A 31 11.36 -8.13 -1.10
CA GLY A 31 9.98 -8.41 -1.48
C GLY A 31 9.06 -7.21 -1.26
N LEU A 32 9.20 -6.51 -0.13
CA LEU A 32 8.45 -5.28 0.12
C LEU A 32 8.80 -4.19 -0.90
N ARG A 33 10.09 -4.03 -1.25
CA ARG A 33 10.53 -3.04 -2.25
C ARG A 33 9.89 -3.26 -3.60
N LYS A 34 9.86 -4.49 -4.11
CA LYS A 34 9.19 -4.82 -5.38
C LYS A 34 7.71 -4.41 -5.35
N LYS A 35 7.01 -4.70 -4.24
CA LYS A 35 5.59 -4.33 -4.08
C LYS A 35 5.38 -2.81 -4.02
N VAL A 36 6.19 -2.10 -3.25
CA VAL A 36 6.14 -0.63 -3.12
C VAL A 36 6.48 0.06 -4.45
N ASN A 37 7.30 -0.54 -5.29
CA ASN A 37 7.59 -0.06 -6.65
C ASN A 37 6.54 -0.48 -7.68
N GLY A 38 5.52 -1.26 -7.31
CA GLY A 38 4.50 -1.76 -8.23
C GLY A 38 4.95 -2.90 -9.13
N GLU A 39 6.12 -3.49 -8.89
CA GLU A 39 6.64 -4.64 -9.65
C GLU A 39 5.90 -5.95 -9.31
N THR A 40 5.30 -6.02 -8.12
CA THR A 40 4.48 -7.16 -7.66
C THR A 40 3.30 -6.67 -6.85
N GLU A 41 2.21 -7.44 -6.78
CA GLU A 41 0.98 -7.03 -6.09
C GLU A 41 1.01 -7.31 -4.60
N PHE A 42 0.24 -6.54 -3.82
CA PHE A 42 -0.01 -6.81 -2.41
C PHE A 42 -1.16 -7.80 -2.23
N LYS A 43 -1.03 -8.71 -1.27
CA LYS A 43 -2.14 -9.56 -0.81
C LYS A 43 -3.09 -8.73 0.06
N ALA A 44 -4.36 -9.10 0.10
CA ALA A 44 -5.35 -8.42 0.96
C ALA A 44 -4.92 -8.38 2.43
N THR A 45 -4.34 -9.47 2.95
CA THR A 45 -3.83 -9.54 4.33
C THR A 45 -2.64 -8.60 4.57
N GLU A 46 -1.77 -8.42 3.58
CA GLU A 46 -0.66 -7.46 3.64
C GLU A 46 -1.19 -6.04 3.68
N ILE A 47 -2.23 -5.73 2.88
CA ILE A 47 -2.86 -4.39 2.83
C ILE A 47 -3.49 -4.03 4.19
N VAL A 48 -4.27 -4.95 4.78
CA VAL A 48 -4.88 -4.74 6.10
C VAL A 48 -3.81 -4.46 7.16
N LYS A 49 -2.73 -5.25 7.15
CA LYS A 49 -1.65 -5.06 8.11
C LYS A 49 -0.85 -3.78 7.85
N PHE A 50 -0.70 -3.36 6.58
CA PHE A 50 -0.11 -2.07 6.22
C PHE A 50 -0.94 -0.91 6.78
N GLN A 51 -2.26 -1.00 6.67
CA GLN A 51 -3.19 -0.02 7.19
C GLN A 51 -3.01 0.16 8.71
N GLU A 52 -2.92 -0.95 9.45
CA GLU A 52 -2.68 -0.94 10.89
C GLU A 52 -1.33 -0.32 11.26
N ILE A 53 -0.26 -0.73 10.56
CA ILE A 53 1.11 -0.23 10.82
C ILE A 53 1.19 1.28 10.57
N LEU A 54 0.72 1.74 9.41
CA LEU A 54 0.79 3.14 9.03
C LEU A 54 -0.32 4.01 9.65
N LYS A 55 -1.28 3.41 10.36
CA LYS A 55 -2.43 4.08 10.98
C LYS A 55 -3.21 4.95 9.98
N ILE A 56 -3.41 4.44 8.77
CA ILE A 56 -4.17 5.15 7.73
C ILE A 56 -5.64 4.73 7.73
N SER A 57 -6.52 5.62 7.28
CA SER A 57 -7.97 5.35 7.18
C SER A 57 -8.29 4.37 6.05
N ASN A 58 -9.50 3.78 6.07
CA ASN A 58 -9.99 2.94 4.97
C ASN A 58 -9.98 3.70 3.63
N THR A 59 -10.37 4.98 3.65
CA THR A 59 -10.37 5.83 2.46
C THR A 59 -8.96 6.02 1.90
N GLU A 60 -7.96 6.24 2.76
CA GLU A 60 -6.56 6.35 2.33
C GLU A 60 -6.01 5.02 1.82
N ARG A 61 -6.31 3.91 2.49
CA ARG A 61 -5.96 2.56 2.03
C ARG A 61 -6.53 2.32 0.63
N ASP A 62 -7.81 2.61 0.41
CA ASP A 62 -8.46 2.35 -0.88
C ASP A 62 -7.88 3.25 -1.98
N LYS A 63 -7.57 4.51 -1.66
CA LYS A 63 -6.84 5.40 -2.57
C LYS A 63 -5.46 4.86 -2.94
N ILE A 64 -4.75 4.21 -2.01
CA ILE A 64 -3.41 3.68 -2.24
C ILE A 64 -3.47 2.34 -3.00
N PHE A 65 -4.29 1.39 -2.57
CA PHE A 65 -4.20 0.00 -3.04
C PHE A 65 -5.27 -0.37 -4.07
N LEU A 66 -6.35 0.41 -4.20
CA LEU A 66 -7.49 0.12 -5.08
C LEU A 66 -7.73 1.22 -6.13
N SER A 67 -6.76 2.11 -6.38
CA SER A 67 -6.93 3.31 -7.21
C SER A 67 -7.47 3.00 -8.61
N ASN A 68 -6.97 1.94 -9.26
CA ASN A 68 -7.43 1.55 -10.59
C ASN A 68 -8.86 1.00 -10.61
N LEU A 69 -9.28 0.30 -9.54
CA LEU A 69 -10.66 -0.16 -9.42
C LEU A 69 -11.58 1.06 -9.27
N LEU A 70 -11.24 1.98 -8.35
CA LEU A 70 -12.02 3.20 -8.13
C LEU A 70 -12.18 4.03 -9.42
N LYS A 71 -11.11 4.19 -10.22
CA LYS A 71 -11.16 4.88 -11.52
C LYS A 71 -12.13 4.20 -12.49
N LYS A 72 -12.11 2.87 -12.57
CA LYS A 72 -13.04 2.10 -13.42
C LYS A 72 -14.50 2.31 -12.99
N TRP A 73 -14.79 2.28 -11.68
CA TRP A 73 -16.14 2.51 -11.17
C TRP A 73 -16.64 3.94 -11.40
N GLN A 74 -15.75 4.94 -11.39
CA GLN A 74 -16.09 6.32 -11.72
C GLN A 74 -16.44 6.49 -13.20
N GLN A 75 -15.68 5.84 -14.10
CA GLN A 75 -15.96 5.86 -15.54
C GLN A 75 -17.30 5.20 -15.92
N LEU A 76 -17.75 4.20 -15.15
CA LEU A 76 -19.02 3.50 -15.38
C LEU A 76 -20.25 4.24 -14.83
N LYS A 77 -20.04 5.26 -14.00
CA LYS A 77 -21.10 6.09 -13.41
C LYS A 77 -21.36 7.39 -14.19
N ASN A 78 -20.52 7.67 -15.19
CA ASN A 78 -20.66 8.75 -16.14
C ASN A 78 -21.22 8.21 -17.45
#